data_AF-A0A1V5NPE1-F1
#
_entry.id   AF-A0A1V5NPE1-F1
#
_cell.length_a   1.000
_cell.length_b   1.000
_cell.length_c   1.000
_cell.angle_alpha   90.00
_cell.angle_beta   90.00
_cell.angle_gamma   90.00
#
_symmetry.space_group_name_H-M   'P 1'
#
loop_
_entity.id
_entity.type
_entity.pdbx_description
1 polymer ?
#
loop_
_entity_poly.entity_id
_entity_poly.type
_entity_poly.pdbx_seq_one_letter_code
_entity_poly.pdbx_strand_id
1 'polypeptide(L)'
;MFLALRKALPICGLLVALVSAPAHGALPELVSPGEPPITAQAVRDHVRLIEYTLGTRLTTGQKELFLEILKKECADMDPEGRKAFLEASKLVTSMTSMNPDQRQVVREILREDFEGTAADDEADPAAQLYMQVRDGTTKIIAAQGSDSVSLQDLEAFTEYLGFARSPDKPETLPPAERDGFMRAMADGFPGYTEQVRQHLSGFDKTWHLLRAGWLAADEPTRNRWKTGLKAAAEKASSGNGPAGAVDPALWDEMKQVASAAGEIPDGWQATPTLAVW
;
A
#
# COMPACT_ATOMS: atom_id res chain seq x y z
N MET A 1 19.21 -0.32 7.64
CA MET A 1 18.63 0.29 6.43
C MET A 1 19.07 1.71 5.97
N PHE A 2 19.77 2.59 6.72
CA PHE A 2 19.96 4.03 6.32
C PHE A 2 21.34 4.50 5.84
N LEU A 3 22.25 3.61 5.43
CA LEU A 3 23.55 4.02 4.86
C LEU A 3 23.46 4.54 3.41
N ALA A 4 22.28 4.41 2.78
CA ALA A 4 22.08 4.55 1.35
C ALA A 4 21.25 5.80 0.98
N LEU A 5 21.69 6.98 1.43
CA LEU A 5 21.35 8.27 0.81
C LEU A 5 22.64 9.07 0.54
N ARG A 6 23.74 8.33 0.30
CA ARG A 6 25.09 8.89 0.32
C ARG A 6 25.50 9.63 -0.95
N LYS A 7 24.71 9.64 -2.03
CA LYS A 7 25.11 10.31 -3.29
C LYS A 7 23.95 10.84 -4.14
N ALA A 8 23.31 11.94 -3.74
CA ALA A 8 22.66 12.87 -4.68
C ALA A 8 22.53 14.29 -4.08
N LEU A 9 22.55 15.28 -4.97
CA LEU A 9 22.89 16.69 -4.80
C LEU A 9 21.93 17.59 -3.97
N PRO A 10 22.35 18.83 -3.63
CA PRO A 10 21.75 19.69 -2.61
C PRO A 10 20.68 20.67 -3.15
N ILE A 11 19.98 21.31 -2.20
CA ILE A 11 19.39 22.69 -2.20
C ILE A 11 17.86 22.79 -1.93
N CYS A 12 17.53 23.75 -1.03
CA CYS A 12 16.26 24.46 -0.77
C CYS A 12 15.20 23.85 0.19
N GLY A 13 15.21 24.33 1.44
CA GLY A 13 14.41 25.51 1.85
C GLY A 13 12.90 25.40 2.10
N LEU A 14 12.54 25.45 3.38
CA LEU A 14 11.34 26.03 4.03
C LEU A 14 10.03 25.20 4.25
N LEU A 15 9.80 24.93 5.56
CA LEU A 15 8.58 25.11 6.39
C LEU A 15 7.18 25.04 5.75
N VAL A 16 6.32 24.14 6.27
CA VAL A 16 4.96 24.45 6.80
C VAL A 16 4.57 23.42 7.87
N ALA A 17 4.00 23.91 8.98
CA ALA A 17 3.25 23.12 9.98
C ALA A 17 1.75 23.43 9.83
N LEU A 18 0.88 22.42 9.97
CA LEU A 18 -0.36 22.51 10.75
C LEU A 18 -1.08 21.16 10.84
N VAL A 19 -1.48 20.86 12.07
CA VAL A 19 -2.03 19.61 12.60
C VAL A 19 -3.52 19.47 12.26
N SER A 20 -3.94 18.25 11.97
CA SER A 20 -5.35 17.82 12.10
C SER A 20 -5.36 16.42 12.74
N ALA A 21 -6.24 16.24 13.73
CA ALA A 21 -6.29 15.06 14.60
C ALA A 21 -6.60 13.75 13.84
N PRO A 22 -6.12 12.58 14.32
CA PRO A 22 -6.24 11.34 13.58
C PRO A 22 -7.59 10.65 13.80
N ALA A 23 -8.26 10.30 12.70
CA ALA A 23 -9.24 9.22 12.64
C ALA A 23 -8.53 7.85 12.82
N HIS A 24 -9.27 6.79 13.11
CA HIS A 24 -8.74 5.42 13.21
C HIS A 24 -7.81 5.10 12.03
N GLY A 25 -6.59 4.63 12.30
CA GLY A 25 -5.55 4.39 11.28
C GLY A 25 -4.61 5.57 11.01
N ALA A 26 -4.75 6.70 11.71
CA ALA A 26 -3.80 7.79 11.55
C ALA A 26 -2.65 7.71 12.57
N LEU A 27 -1.44 7.79 12.01
CA LEU A 27 -0.17 7.75 12.72
C LEU A 27 -0.09 8.87 13.75
N PRO A 28 0.59 8.66 14.89
CA PRO A 28 0.90 9.77 15.79
C PRO A 28 1.72 10.81 15.03
N GLU A 29 1.34 12.08 15.13
CA GLU A 29 1.98 13.16 14.37
C GLU A 29 3.50 13.18 14.56
N LEU A 30 3.95 12.91 15.78
CA LEU A 30 5.34 12.64 16.12
C LEU A 30 5.56 11.13 16.28
N VAL A 31 6.50 10.59 15.49
CA VAL A 31 6.88 9.16 15.52
C VAL A 31 8.11 8.95 16.39
N SER A 32 9.13 9.81 16.29
CA SER A 32 10.33 9.75 17.14
C SER A 32 10.82 11.15 17.54
N PRO A 33 10.88 11.47 18.86
CA PRO A 33 11.39 12.74 19.35
C PRO A 33 12.90 12.85 19.13
N GLY A 34 13.43 14.06 18.89
CA GLY A 34 14.87 14.34 18.71
C GLY A 34 15.10 15.43 17.67
N GLU A 35 16.35 15.62 17.22
CA GLU A 35 16.74 16.72 16.33
C GLU A 35 17.38 16.24 15.02
N PRO A 36 16.72 16.41 13.85
CA PRO A 36 15.32 16.82 13.67
C PRO A 36 14.31 15.72 14.07
N PRO A 37 13.07 16.08 14.45
CA PRO A 37 12.05 15.11 14.82
C PRO A 37 11.56 14.31 13.60
N ILE A 38 11.19 13.05 13.81
CA ILE A 38 10.60 12.21 12.76
C ILE A 38 9.08 12.17 12.94
N THR A 39 8.36 12.60 11.91
CA THR A 39 6.90 12.75 11.91
C THR A 39 6.20 11.59 11.21
N ALA A 40 4.87 11.51 11.41
CA ALA A 40 4.00 10.60 10.65
C ALA A 40 4.18 10.77 9.13
N GLN A 41 4.30 12.00 8.66
CA GLN A 41 4.43 12.28 7.23
C GLN A 41 5.75 11.71 6.67
N ALA A 42 6.86 11.88 7.40
CA ALA A 42 8.15 11.34 6.99
C ALA A 42 8.13 9.81 6.84
N VAL A 43 7.45 9.11 7.75
CA VAL A 43 7.27 7.65 7.63
C VAL A 43 6.40 7.28 6.43
N ARG A 44 5.30 8.01 6.21
CA ARG A 44 4.44 7.79 5.04
C ARG A 44 5.20 7.99 3.74
N ASP A 45 6.07 8.98 3.66
CA ASP A 45 6.86 9.24 2.47
C ASP A 45 7.83 8.08 2.18
N HIS A 46 8.43 7.45 3.19
CA HIS A 46 9.24 6.24 2.99
C HIS A 46 8.42 5.07 2.46
N VAL A 47 7.31 4.76 3.11
CA VAL A 47 6.40 3.68 2.68
C VAL A 47 5.94 3.91 1.24
N ARG A 48 5.67 5.16 0.87
CA ARG A 48 5.27 5.53 -0.49
C ARG A 48 6.40 5.39 -1.50
N LEU A 49 7.65 5.67 -1.14
CA LEU A 49 8.80 5.40 -2.00
C LEU A 49 9.00 3.89 -2.20
N ILE A 50 8.78 3.07 -1.17
CA ILE A 50 8.81 1.60 -1.27
C ILE A 50 7.71 1.11 -2.24
N GLU A 51 6.46 1.51 -2.02
CA GLU A 51 5.33 1.20 -2.92
C GLU A 51 5.62 1.62 -4.36
N TYR A 52 6.14 2.84 -4.53
CA TYR A 52 6.49 3.39 -5.84
C TYR A 52 7.57 2.57 -6.54
N THR A 53 8.61 2.21 -5.81
CA THR A 53 9.74 1.42 -6.32
C THR A 53 9.26 0.05 -6.79
N LEU A 54 8.53 -0.65 -5.92
CA LEU A 54 7.99 -1.98 -6.20
C LEU A 54 6.84 -1.98 -7.22
N GLY A 55 6.22 -0.82 -7.47
CA GLY A 55 5.08 -0.70 -8.38
C GLY A 55 3.82 -1.37 -7.87
N THR A 56 3.67 -1.46 -6.55
CA THR A 56 2.55 -2.12 -5.88
C THR A 56 2.05 -1.30 -4.70
N ARG A 57 0.86 -1.63 -4.20
CA ARG A 57 0.32 -1.08 -2.95
C ARG A 57 0.47 -2.09 -1.84
N LEU A 58 0.97 -1.62 -0.70
CA LEU A 58 1.11 -2.44 0.49
C LEU A 58 -0.26 -2.63 1.17
N THR A 59 -0.44 -3.79 1.78
CA THR A 59 -1.55 -4.03 2.72
C THR A 59 -1.36 -3.18 3.97
N THR A 60 -2.43 -2.86 4.69
CA THR A 60 -2.35 -2.16 5.98
C THR A 60 -1.41 -2.90 6.93
N GLY A 61 -1.50 -4.24 7.00
CA GLY A 61 -0.59 -5.05 7.83
C GLY A 61 0.90 -4.92 7.45
N GLN A 62 1.23 -4.89 6.14
CA GLN A 62 2.60 -4.66 5.69
C GLN A 62 3.10 -3.25 6.06
N LYS A 63 2.25 -2.23 5.93
CA LYS A 63 2.61 -0.85 6.32
C LYS A 63 2.83 -0.73 7.83
N GLU A 64 2.00 -1.41 8.64
CA GLU A 64 2.16 -1.46 10.09
C GLU A 64 3.48 -2.11 10.51
N LEU A 65 3.87 -3.21 9.86
CA LEU A 65 5.17 -3.83 10.10
C LEU A 65 6.33 -2.89 9.73
N PHE A 66 6.28 -2.24 8.56
CA PHE A 66 7.28 -1.21 8.21
C PHE A 66 7.31 -0.08 9.25
N LEU A 67 6.16 0.41 9.70
CA LEU A 67 6.08 1.45 10.72
C LEU A 67 6.75 1.02 12.04
N GLU A 68 6.50 -0.20 12.50
CA GLU A 68 7.11 -0.73 13.72
C GLU A 68 8.62 -0.83 13.60
N ILE A 69 9.12 -1.32 12.46
CA ILE A 69 10.56 -1.43 12.19
C ILE A 69 11.18 -0.03 12.12
N LEU A 70 10.60 0.89 11.34
CA LEU A 70 11.08 2.26 11.19
C LEU A 70 11.06 3.00 12.53
N LYS A 71 10.03 2.82 13.37
CA LYS A 71 9.99 3.41 14.72
C LYS A 71 11.18 2.99 15.57
N LYS A 72 11.52 1.70 15.54
CA LYS A 72 12.64 1.15 16.28
C LYS A 72 13.96 1.72 15.78
N GLU A 73 14.18 1.72 14.46
CA GLU A 73 15.39 2.29 13.87
C GLU A 73 15.52 3.80 14.19
N CYS A 74 14.44 4.55 14.05
CA CYS A 74 14.40 6.01 14.27
C CYS A 74 14.65 6.43 15.73
N ALA A 75 14.47 5.52 16.69
CA ALA A 75 14.74 5.79 18.10
C ALA A 75 16.24 5.92 18.36
N ASP A 76 17.05 5.12 17.67
CA ASP A 76 18.50 5.02 17.89
C ASP A 76 19.33 5.81 16.86
N MET A 77 18.68 6.49 15.91
CA MET A 77 19.36 7.32 14.90
C MET A 77 20.00 8.57 15.51
N ASP A 78 21.25 8.80 15.11
CA ASP A 78 21.94 10.06 15.35
C ASP A 78 21.36 11.21 14.49
N PRO A 79 21.76 12.48 14.74
CA PRO A 79 21.25 13.63 13.98
C PRO A 79 21.53 13.59 12.47
N GLU A 80 22.61 12.93 12.03
CA GLU A 80 22.93 12.82 10.60
C GLU A 80 22.03 11.79 9.92
N GLY A 81 21.83 10.63 10.54
CA GLY A 81 20.89 9.60 10.11
C GLY A 81 19.45 10.12 10.05
N ARG A 82 19.04 10.95 11.02
CA ARG A 82 17.73 11.63 10.99
C ARG A 82 17.58 12.60 9.84
N LYS A 83 18.62 13.37 9.51
CA LYS A 83 18.60 14.26 8.34
C LYS A 83 18.49 13.45 7.05
N ALA A 84 19.26 12.36 6.95
CA ALA A 84 19.19 11.44 5.82
C ALA A 84 17.78 10.85 5.68
N PHE A 85 17.16 10.38 6.77
CA PHE A 85 15.77 9.90 6.78
C PHE A 85 14.82 10.94 6.15
N LEU A 86 14.91 12.19 6.56
CA LEU A 86 14.04 13.25 6.04
C LEU A 86 14.28 13.60 4.55
N GLU A 87 15.33 13.11 3.91
CA GLU A 87 15.52 13.26 2.46
C GLU A 87 14.43 12.52 1.65
N ALA A 88 13.81 11.47 2.21
CA ALA A 88 12.67 10.80 1.56
C ALA A 88 11.52 11.78 1.28
N SER A 89 11.16 12.63 2.25
CA SER A 89 10.12 13.65 2.07
C SER A 89 10.49 14.71 1.04
N LYS A 90 11.78 15.06 0.95
CA LYS A 90 12.27 15.99 -0.09
C LYS A 90 12.21 15.36 -1.47
N LEU A 91 12.63 14.09 -1.60
CA LEU A 91 12.51 13.35 -2.85
C LEU A 91 11.04 13.27 -3.29
N VAL A 92 10.15 12.91 -2.37
CA VAL A 92 8.71 12.91 -2.61
C VAL A 92 8.22 14.28 -3.04
N THR A 93 8.68 15.36 -2.43
CA THR A 93 8.29 16.70 -2.88
C THR A 93 8.83 17.03 -4.28
N SER A 94 10.08 16.69 -4.59
CA SER A 94 10.73 17.00 -5.87
C SER A 94 10.06 16.29 -7.06
N MET A 95 9.60 15.05 -6.84
CA MET A 95 8.95 14.24 -7.86
C MET A 95 7.58 14.81 -8.31
N THR A 96 6.99 15.79 -7.59
CA THR A 96 5.81 16.58 -8.03
C THR A 96 6.02 17.23 -9.40
N SER A 97 7.24 17.72 -9.62
CA SER A 97 7.63 18.53 -10.77
C SER A 97 8.25 17.71 -11.91
N MET A 98 8.45 16.42 -11.68
CA MET A 98 9.05 15.51 -12.63
C MET A 98 8.02 14.99 -13.63
N ASN A 99 8.44 14.86 -14.88
CA ASN A 99 7.65 14.18 -15.91
C ASN A 99 7.71 12.64 -15.73
N PRO A 100 6.90 11.86 -16.47
CA PRO A 100 6.88 10.40 -16.35
C PRO A 100 8.24 9.72 -16.53
N ASP A 101 9.04 10.16 -17.51
CA ASP A 101 10.35 9.55 -17.81
C ASP A 101 11.36 9.81 -16.69
N GLN A 102 11.39 11.03 -16.15
CA GLN A 102 12.23 11.39 -15.00
C GLN A 102 11.85 10.58 -13.76
N ARG A 103 10.55 10.41 -13.52
CA ARG A 103 10.06 9.56 -12.44
C ARG A 103 10.51 8.12 -12.63
N GLN A 104 10.39 7.56 -13.84
CA GLN A 104 10.88 6.22 -14.13
C GLN A 104 12.37 6.07 -13.84
N VAL A 105 13.21 7.06 -14.18
CA VAL A 105 14.64 7.04 -13.84
C VAL A 105 14.84 6.99 -12.32
N VAL A 106 14.11 7.82 -11.56
CA VAL A 106 14.16 7.80 -10.08
C VAL A 106 13.73 6.44 -9.55
N ARG A 107 12.69 5.82 -10.12
CA ARG A 107 12.22 4.49 -9.73
C ARG A 107 13.31 3.44 -9.88
N GLU A 108 14.02 3.44 -11.01
CA GLU A 108 15.09 2.47 -11.24
C GLU A 108 16.27 2.67 -10.28
N ILE A 109 16.65 3.92 -10.00
CA ILE A 109 17.70 4.24 -9.03
C ILE A 109 17.31 3.76 -7.63
N LEU A 110 16.07 4.06 -7.18
CA LEU A 110 15.57 3.60 -5.89
C LEU A 110 15.48 2.07 -5.81
N ARG A 111 15.13 1.41 -6.93
CA ARG A 111 15.07 -0.05 -7.00
C ARG A 111 16.45 -0.67 -6.82
N GLU A 112 17.45 -0.19 -7.53
CA GLU A 112 18.84 -0.64 -7.37
C GLU A 112 19.33 -0.41 -5.94
N ASP A 113 19.04 0.75 -5.36
CA ASP A 113 19.46 1.12 -4.01
C ASP A 113 18.80 0.27 -2.92
N PHE A 114 17.47 0.09 -2.98
CA PHE A 114 16.74 -0.73 -2.02
C PHE A 114 17.07 -2.21 -2.16
N GLU A 115 17.16 -2.74 -3.38
CA GLU A 115 17.53 -4.15 -3.60
C GLU A 115 18.97 -4.42 -3.16
N GLY A 116 19.91 -3.53 -3.48
CA GLY A 116 21.30 -3.65 -3.04
C GLY A 116 21.42 -3.61 -1.52
N THR A 117 20.78 -2.63 -0.87
CA THR A 117 20.79 -2.52 0.59
C THR A 117 20.14 -3.73 1.26
N ALA A 118 19.03 -4.22 0.71
CA ALA A 118 18.34 -5.38 1.28
C ALA A 118 19.13 -6.68 1.11
N ALA A 119 19.95 -6.80 0.06
CA ALA A 119 20.85 -7.93 -0.15
C ALA A 119 22.09 -7.88 0.76
N ASP A 120 22.58 -6.68 1.10
CA ASP A 120 23.75 -6.49 1.96
C ASP A 120 23.46 -6.76 3.44
N ASP A 121 22.20 -6.66 3.88
CA ASP A 121 21.78 -6.86 5.27
C ASP A 121 20.56 -7.80 5.38
N GLU A 122 20.77 -9.08 5.06
CA GLU A 122 19.73 -10.12 5.08
C GLU A 122 19.09 -10.34 6.48
N ALA A 123 19.72 -9.83 7.54
CA ALA A 123 19.21 -9.93 8.91
C ALA A 123 18.29 -8.76 9.29
N ASP A 124 18.26 -7.67 8.52
CA ASP A 124 17.41 -6.50 8.77
C ASP A 124 15.94 -6.86 8.48
N PRO A 125 15.03 -6.77 9.48
CA PRO A 125 13.62 -7.06 9.28
C PRO A 125 12.95 -6.22 8.18
N ALA A 126 13.39 -4.98 7.96
CA ALA A 126 12.81 -4.16 6.91
C ALA A 126 13.30 -4.58 5.52
N ALA A 127 14.57 -5.01 5.40
CA ALA A 127 15.09 -5.64 4.19
C ALA A 127 14.33 -6.93 3.86
N GLN A 128 14.11 -7.79 4.85
CA GLN A 128 13.34 -9.03 4.68
C GLN A 128 11.91 -8.74 4.21
N LEU A 129 11.24 -7.76 4.81
CA LEU A 129 9.88 -7.38 4.40
C LEU A 129 9.86 -6.78 2.99
N TYR A 130 10.82 -5.91 2.64
CA TYR A 130 10.96 -5.38 1.28
C TYR A 130 11.10 -6.49 0.24
N MET A 131 12.01 -7.43 0.49
CA MET A 131 12.28 -8.58 -0.39
C MET A 131 11.06 -9.50 -0.50
N GLN A 132 10.36 -9.74 0.61
CA GLN A 132 9.12 -10.53 0.61
C GLN A 132 8.04 -9.89 -0.28
N VAL A 133 7.84 -8.57 -0.19
CA VAL A 133 6.86 -7.87 -1.04
C VAL A 133 7.31 -7.90 -2.49
N ARG A 134 8.58 -7.59 -2.79
CA ARG A 134 9.15 -7.65 -4.15
C ARG A 134 8.95 -9.02 -4.79
N ASP A 135 9.25 -10.08 -4.07
CA ASP A 135 9.05 -11.45 -4.58
C ASP A 135 7.56 -11.75 -4.71
N GLY A 136 6.74 -11.21 -3.83
CA GLY A 136 5.29 -11.29 -3.88
C GLY A 136 4.66 -10.65 -5.12
N THR A 137 5.21 -9.55 -5.63
CA THR A 137 4.68 -8.90 -6.85
C THR A 137 5.00 -9.67 -8.13
N THR A 138 6.04 -10.50 -8.12
CA THR A 138 6.48 -11.27 -9.30
C THR A 138 6.02 -12.73 -9.27
N LYS A 139 5.70 -13.26 -8.08
CA LYS A 139 5.19 -14.62 -7.92
C LYS A 139 3.74 -14.71 -8.37
N ILE A 140 3.53 -15.20 -9.59
CA ILE A 140 2.19 -15.45 -10.15
C ILE A 140 1.54 -16.66 -9.49
N ILE A 141 0.36 -16.48 -8.92
CA ILE A 141 -0.48 -17.52 -8.30
C ILE A 141 -1.42 -18.15 -9.33
N ALA A 142 -1.98 -17.33 -10.21
CA ALA A 142 -2.88 -17.78 -11.27
C ALA A 142 -2.74 -16.88 -12.51
N ALA A 143 -2.92 -17.46 -13.70
CA ALA A 143 -2.90 -16.71 -14.95
C ALA A 143 -3.82 -17.34 -16.00
N GLN A 144 -4.39 -16.50 -16.87
CA GLN A 144 -5.18 -16.91 -18.02
C GLN A 144 -5.13 -15.82 -19.09
N GLY A 145 -4.50 -16.11 -20.23
CA GLY A 145 -4.27 -15.09 -21.26
C GLY A 145 -3.35 -13.98 -20.76
N SER A 146 -3.78 -12.72 -20.87
CA SER A 146 -3.07 -11.56 -20.33
C SER A 146 -3.40 -11.26 -18.86
N ASP A 147 -4.40 -11.91 -18.29
CA ASP A 147 -4.83 -11.69 -16.91
C ASP A 147 -4.00 -12.55 -15.96
N SER A 148 -3.56 -11.99 -14.83
CA SER A 148 -2.77 -12.71 -13.83
C SER A 148 -2.96 -12.13 -12.44
N VAL A 149 -2.87 -13.00 -11.43
CA VAL A 149 -2.90 -12.66 -10.01
C VAL A 149 -1.55 -13.02 -9.41
N SER A 150 -0.85 -12.03 -8.86
CA SER A 150 0.38 -12.21 -8.08
C SER A 150 0.08 -12.61 -6.63
N LEU A 151 1.11 -12.99 -5.87
CA LEU A 151 0.96 -13.21 -4.44
C LEU A 151 0.57 -11.91 -3.73
N GLN A 152 1.12 -10.76 -4.13
CA GLN A 152 0.76 -9.47 -3.54
C GLN A 152 -0.71 -9.08 -3.80
N ASP A 153 -1.24 -9.41 -4.99
CA ASP A 153 -2.67 -9.24 -5.29
C ASP A 153 -3.54 -10.06 -4.34
N LEU A 154 -3.11 -11.29 -4.06
CA LEU A 154 -3.82 -12.17 -3.14
C LEU A 154 -3.73 -11.67 -1.69
N GLU A 155 -2.59 -11.17 -1.23
CA GLU A 155 -2.45 -10.54 0.08
C GLU A 155 -3.45 -9.39 0.23
N ALA A 156 -3.51 -8.49 -0.75
CA ALA A 156 -4.48 -7.40 -0.80
C ALA A 156 -5.93 -7.90 -0.84
N PHE A 157 -6.20 -8.98 -1.59
CA PHE A 157 -7.52 -9.59 -1.66
C PHE A 157 -7.98 -10.15 -0.32
N THR A 158 -7.09 -10.83 0.41
CA THR A 158 -7.43 -11.36 1.73
C THR A 158 -7.65 -10.25 2.76
N GLU A 159 -6.91 -9.14 2.69
CA GLU A 159 -7.18 -7.96 3.51
C GLU A 159 -8.53 -7.32 3.17
N TYR A 160 -8.86 -7.20 1.88
CA TYR A 160 -10.18 -6.74 1.43
C TYR A 160 -11.31 -7.62 1.99
N LEU A 161 -11.17 -8.95 1.99
CA LEU A 161 -12.20 -9.83 2.55
C LEU A 161 -12.39 -9.58 4.06
N GLY A 162 -11.30 -9.37 4.79
CA GLY A 162 -11.32 -9.02 6.20
C GLY A 162 -12.04 -7.70 6.47
N PHE A 163 -11.75 -6.70 5.63
CA PHE A 163 -12.46 -5.42 5.64
C PHE A 163 -13.93 -5.58 5.27
N ALA A 164 -14.26 -6.33 4.22
CA ALA A 164 -15.63 -6.44 3.71
C ALA A 164 -16.57 -7.12 4.72
N ARG A 165 -16.04 -8.02 5.57
CA ARG A 165 -16.78 -8.63 6.70
C ARG A 165 -17.11 -7.64 7.79
N SER A 166 -16.20 -6.72 8.09
CA SER A 166 -16.31 -5.76 9.17
C SER A 166 -15.62 -4.44 8.81
N PRO A 167 -16.23 -3.58 7.97
CA PRO A 167 -15.55 -2.38 7.43
C PRO A 167 -15.11 -1.37 8.50
N ASP A 168 -15.85 -1.28 9.61
CA ASP A 168 -15.53 -0.37 10.72
C ASP A 168 -14.40 -0.92 11.61
N LYS A 169 -14.20 -2.24 11.61
CA LYS A 169 -13.14 -2.92 12.36
C LYS A 169 -12.68 -4.15 11.57
N PRO A 170 -11.82 -3.93 10.55
CA PRO A 170 -11.37 -5.00 9.67
C PRO A 170 -10.69 -6.12 10.45
N GLU A 171 -10.92 -7.37 10.04
CA GLU A 171 -10.35 -8.54 10.68
C GLU A 171 -9.24 -9.14 9.83
N THR A 172 -8.16 -9.59 10.44
CA THR A 172 -7.16 -10.39 9.74
C THR A 172 -7.69 -11.81 9.56
N LEU A 173 -7.76 -12.28 8.31
CA LEU A 173 -8.17 -13.65 8.03
C LEU A 173 -7.16 -14.65 8.64
N PRO A 174 -7.63 -15.74 9.28
CA PRO A 174 -6.74 -16.79 9.77
C PRO A 174 -5.92 -17.43 8.65
N PRO A 175 -4.69 -17.92 8.93
CA PRO A 175 -3.83 -18.53 7.91
C PRO A 175 -4.51 -19.63 7.08
N ALA A 176 -5.25 -20.54 7.72
CA ALA A 176 -5.94 -21.63 7.03
C ALA A 176 -7.00 -21.13 6.04
N GLU A 177 -7.66 -20.02 6.34
CA GLU A 177 -8.65 -19.41 5.45
C GLU A 177 -7.97 -18.66 4.30
N ARG A 178 -6.89 -17.94 4.57
CA ARG A 178 -6.05 -17.30 3.55
C ARG A 178 -5.52 -18.34 2.54
N ASP A 179 -5.00 -19.46 3.03
CA ASP A 179 -4.56 -20.57 2.19
C ASP A 179 -5.71 -21.18 1.37
N GLY A 180 -6.92 -21.22 1.94
CA GLY A 180 -8.14 -21.62 1.23
C GLY A 180 -8.45 -20.72 0.04
N PHE A 181 -8.38 -19.39 0.23
CA PHE A 181 -8.55 -18.43 -0.86
C PHE A 181 -7.40 -18.48 -1.88
N MET A 182 -6.17 -18.73 -1.45
CA MET A 182 -5.04 -18.95 -2.35
C MET A 182 -5.30 -20.11 -3.31
N ARG A 183 -5.71 -21.26 -2.77
CA ARG A 183 -6.04 -22.44 -3.57
C ARG A 183 -7.24 -22.19 -4.48
N ALA A 184 -8.30 -21.59 -3.95
CA ALA A 184 -9.48 -21.25 -4.74
C ALA A 184 -9.18 -20.29 -5.90
N MET A 185 -8.25 -19.34 -5.70
CA MET A 185 -7.77 -18.46 -6.77
C MET A 185 -6.98 -19.26 -7.81
N ALA A 186 -6.00 -20.07 -7.40
CA ALA A 186 -5.18 -20.88 -8.30
C ALA A 186 -6.03 -21.84 -9.16
N ASP A 187 -7.00 -22.53 -8.54
CA ASP A 187 -7.82 -23.54 -9.20
C ASP A 187 -8.95 -22.93 -10.05
N GLY A 188 -9.55 -21.84 -9.57
CA GLY A 188 -10.76 -21.26 -10.17
C GLY A 188 -10.51 -20.20 -11.23
N PHE A 189 -9.40 -19.47 -11.16
CA PHE A 189 -9.16 -18.27 -11.98
C PHE A 189 -9.26 -18.49 -13.50
N PRO A 190 -8.72 -19.58 -14.08
CA PRO A 190 -8.89 -19.85 -15.51
C PRO A 190 -10.35 -19.98 -15.95
N GLY A 191 -11.21 -20.48 -15.06
CA GLY A 191 -12.65 -20.70 -15.30
C GLY A 191 -13.54 -19.48 -15.03
N TYR A 192 -13.01 -18.40 -14.47
CA TYR A 192 -13.77 -17.17 -14.25
C TYR A 192 -14.12 -16.46 -15.56
N THR A 193 -15.10 -15.56 -15.52
CA THR A 193 -15.37 -14.68 -16.67
C THR A 193 -14.20 -13.70 -16.85
N GLU A 194 -14.03 -13.19 -18.07
CA GLU A 194 -12.99 -12.18 -18.36
C GLU A 194 -13.11 -10.96 -17.44
N GLN A 195 -14.32 -10.45 -17.24
CA GLN A 195 -14.57 -9.32 -16.34
C GLN A 195 -14.11 -9.60 -14.91
N VAL A 196 -14.37 -10.80 -14.37
CA VAL A 196 -13.92 -11.19 -13.03
C VAL A 196 -12.39 -11.27 -12.97
N ARG A 197 -11.75 -11.86 -13.99
CA ARG A 197 -10.28 -11.94 -14.03
C ARG A 197 -9.62 -10.57 -14.10
N GLN A 198 -10.16 -9.66 -14.90
CA GLN A 198 -9.66 -8.29 -15.00
C GLN A 198 -9.78 -7.54 -13.68
N HIS A 199 -10.88 -7.76 -12.93
CA HIS A 199 -11.06 -7.16 -11.61
C HIS A 199 -10.12 -7.72 -10.54
N LEU A 200 -9.70 -8.98 -10.66
CA LEU A 200 -8.77 -9.64 -9.73
C LEU A 200 -7.30 -9.47 -10.11
N SER A 201 -6.99 -9.07 -11.34
CA SER A 201 -5.62 -8.78 -11.78
C SER A 201 -5.18 -7.41 -11.30
N GLY A 202 -4.00 -7.28 -10.68
CA GLY A 202 -3.56 -6.01 -10.08
C GLY A 202 -4.49 -5.54 -8.95
N PHE A 203 -4.99 -6.50 -8.17
CA PHE A 203 -5.97 -6.24 -7.12
C PHE A 203 -5.41 -5.36 -5.99
N ASP A 204 -4.10 -5.33 -5.79
CA ASP A 204 -3.45 -4.43 -4.84
C ASP A 204 -3.82 -2.95 -5.06
N LYS A 205 -3.84 -2.51 -6.32
CA LYS A 205 -4.25 -1.15 -6.71
C LYS A 205 -5.75 -0.95 -6.61
N THR A 206 -6.53 -1.96 -7.00
CA THR A 206 -8.00 -1.93 -6.81
C THR A 206 -8.32 -1.75 -5.34
N TRP A 207 -7.72 -2.54 -4.46
CA TRP A 207 -7.94 -2.49 -3.02
C TRP A 207 -7.56 -1.14 -2.41
N HIS A 208 -6.42 -0.57 -2.83
CA HIS A 208 -6.03 0.78 -2.42
C HIS A 208 -7.12 1.82 -2.72
N LEU A 209 -7.71 1.79 -3.93
CA LEU A 209 -8.80 2.70 -4.27
C LEU A 209 -10.08 2.44 -3.48
N LEU A 210 -10.41 1.18 -3.20
CA LEU A 210 -11.57 0.87 -2.36
C LEU A 210 -11.39 1.43 -0.94
N ARG A 211 -10.20 1.30 -0.34
CA ARG A 211 -9.86 1.93 0.95
C ARG A 211 -9.96 3.45 0.89
N ALA A 212 -9.40 4.06 -0.16
CA ALA A 212 -9.51 5.50 -0.39
C ALA A 212 -10.97 5.97 -0.47
N GLY A 213 -11.80 5.26 -1.24
CA GLY A 213 -13.22 5.56 -1.38
C GLY A 213 -13.96 5.47 -0.03
N TRP A 214 -13.66 4.44 0.76
CA TRP A 214 -14.20 4.30 2.12
C TRP A 214 -13.83 5.46 3.04
N LEU A 215 -12.56 5.90 3.00
CA LEU A 215 -12.07 7.01 3.83
C LEU A 215 -12.69 8.35 3.42
N ALA A 216 -12.88 8.58 2.13
CA ALA A 216 -13.45 9.81 1.59
C ALA A 216 -14.99 9.89 1.71
N ALA A 217 -15.67 8.75 1.79
CA ALA A 217 -17.12 8.70 1.88
C ALA A 217 -17.65 9.25 3.21
N ASP A 218 -18.80 9.91 3.13
CA ASP A 218 -19.58 10.29 4.30
C ASP A 218 -20.21 9.07 4.99
N GLU A 219 -20.69 9.26 6.21
CA GLU A 219 -21.29 8.17 6.99
C GLU A 219 -22.52 7.52 6.31
N PRO A 220 -23.48 8.28 5.72
CA PRO A 220 -24.58 7.69 4.97
C PRO A 220 -24.12 6.78 3.82
N THR A 221 -23.12 7.22 3.05
CA THR A 221 -22.57 6.43 1.94
C THR A 221 -21.89 5.17 2.44
N ARG A 222 -21.05 5.28 3.48
CA ARG A 222 -20.43 4.12 4.11
C ARG A 222 -21.46 3.11 4.62
N ASN A 223 -22.51 3.58 5.30
CA ASN A 223 -23.56 2.70 5.83
C ASN A 223 -24.30 1.93 4.73
N ARG A 224 -24.51 2.55 3.55
CA ARG A 224 -25.06 1.84 2.38
C ARG A 224 -24.10 0.77 1.85
N TRP A 225 -22.81 1.08 1.75
CA TRP A 225 -21.81 0.15 1.24
C TRP A 225 -21.60 -1.08 2.12
N LYS A 226 -21.74 -0.94 3.45
CA LYS A 226 -21.58 -2.06 4.40
C LYS A 226 -22.37 -3.31 4.01
N THR A 227 -23.62 -3.13 3.57
CA THR A 227 -24.49 -4.26 3.18
C THR A 227 -23.93 -4.98 1.95
N GLY A 228 -23.48 -4.24 0.93
CA GLY A 228 -22.91 -4.82 -0.29
C GLY A 228 -21.56 -5.52 -0.02
N LEU A 229 -20.68 -4.88 0.75
CA LEU A 229 -19.40 -5.44 1.18
C LEU A 229 -19.59 -6.77 1.92
N LYS A 230 -20.49 -6.78 2.91
CA LYS A 230 -20.77 -7.98 3.70
C LYS A 230 -21.34 -9.11 2.83
N ALA A 231 -22.29 -8.79 1.94
CA ALA A 231 -22.85 -9.76 1.02
C ALA A 231 -21.79 -10.34 0.05
N ALA A 232 -20.86 -9.52 -0.43
CA ALA A 232 -19.75 -9.97 -1.26
C ALA A 232 -18.81 -10.92 -0.50
N ALA A 233 -18.46 -10.60 0.75
CA ALA A 233 -17.63 -11.47 1.60
C ALA A 233 -18.33 -12.81 1.92
N GLU A 234 -19.63 -12.78 2.18
CA GLU A 234 -20.45 -13.98 2.41
C GLU A 234 -20.50 -14.87 1.16
N LYS A 235 -20.73 -14.28 -0.02
CA LYS A 235 -20.72 -15.02 -1.30
C LYS A 235 -19.37 -15.68 -1.55
N ALA A 236 -18.27 -14.97 -1.27
CA ALA A 236 -16.92 -15.50 -1.43
C ALA A 236 -16.67 -16.72 -0.53
N SER A 237 -17.18 -16.65 0.70
CA SER A 237 -17.04 -17.71 1.71
C SER A 237 -18.01 -18.90 1.48
N SER A 238 -19.09 -18.70 0.73
CA SER A 238 -20.15 -19.69 0.48
C SER A 238 -19.89 -20.60 -0.73
N GLY A 239 -18.63 -20.82 -1.10
CA GLY A 239 -18.24 -21.72 -2.19
C GLY A 239 -18.08 -21.07 -3.56
N ASN A 240 -18.38 -19.77 -3.72
CA ASN A 240 -18.09 -19.04 -4.96
C ASN A 240 -16.62 -18.57 -5.04
N GLY A 241 -15.85 -18.75 -3.97
CA GLY A 241 -14.44 -18.37 -3.90
C GLY A 241 -14.20 -16.89 -4.20
N PRO A 242 -13.01 -16.52 -4.67
CA PRO A 242 -12.68 -15.13 -4.98
C PRO A 242 -13.67 -14.42 -5.92
N ALA A 243 -14.21 -15.11 -6.92
CA ALA A 243 -15.19 -14.54 -7.84
C ALA A 243 -16.46 -14.04 -7.15
N GLY A 244 -16.88 -14.67 -6.04
CA GLY A 244 -18.04 -14.25 -5.27
C GLY A 244 -17.87 -12.89 -4.57
N ALA A 245 -16.63 -12.44 -4.36
CA ALA A 245 -16.32 -11.17 -3.71
C ALA A 245 -16.30 -9.98 -4.68
N VAL A 246 -16.34 -10.24 -5.99
CA VAL A 246 -16.31 -9.22 -7.04
C VAL A 246 -17.70 -8.63 -7.20
N ASP A 247 -17.83 -7.35 -6.85
CA ASP A 247 -19.03 -6.54 -7.08
C ASP A 247 -18.65 -5.29 -7.88
N PRO A 248 -18.68 -5.37 -9.23
CA PRO A 248 -18.20 -4.28 -10.07
C PRO A 248 -18.93 -2.96 -9.82
N ALA A 249 -20.25 -3.01 -9.61
CA ALA A 249 -21.05 -1.81 -9.39
C ALA A 249 -20.65 -1.09 -8.11
N LEU A 250 -20.50 -1.83 -7.01
CA LEU A 250 -20.03 -1.27 -5.74
C LEU A 250 -18.59 -0.77 -5.83
N TRP A 251 -17.70 -1.56 -6.45
CA TRP A 251 -16.30 -1.20 -6.56
C TRP A 251 -16.09 0.05 -7.41
N ASP A 252 -16.81 0.17 -8.53
CA ASP A 252 -16.72 1.34 -9.40
C ASP A 252 -17.25 2.59 -8.69
N GLU A 253 -18.31 2.48 -7.90
CA GLU A 253 -18.79 3.58 -7.07
C GLU A 253 -17.75 4.02 -6.03
N MET A 254 -17.13 3.08 -5.31
CA MET A 254 -16.09 3.40 -4.32
C MET A 254 -14.86 4.04 -4.99
N LYS A 255 -14.44 3.53 -6.15
CA LYS A 255 -13.34 4.10 -6.95
C LYS A 255 -13.66 5.51 -7.45
N GLN A 256 -14.90 5.78 -7.83
CA GLN A 256 -15.34 7.12 -8.22
C GLN A 256 -15.23 8.10 -7.06
N VAL A 257 -15.65 7.70 -5.85
CA VAL A 257 -15.48 8.52 -4.64
C VAL A 257 -14.01 8.77 -4.33
N ALA A 258 -13.15 7.75 -4.45
CA ALA A 258 -11.70 7.90 -4.31
C ALA A 258 -11.12 8.90 -5.33
N SER A 259 -11.52 8.77 -6.59
CA SER A 259 -11.06 9.65 -7.68
C SER A 259 -11.52 11.09 -7.49
N ALA A 260 -12.75 11.30 -7.03
CA ALA A 260 -13.28 12.63 -6.70
C ALA A 260 -12.55 13.27 -5.52
N ALA A 261 -12.04 12.46 -4.59
CA ALA A 261 -11.15 12.92 -3.52
C ALA A 261 -9.72 13.17 -4.00
N GLY A 262 -9.39 12.85 -5.25
CA GLY A 262 -8.09 13.09 -5.87
C GLY A 262 -7.19 11.86 -5.96
N GLU A 263 -7.59 10.68 -5.48
CA GLU A 263 -6.75 9.47 -5.53
C GLU A 263 -6.77 8.80 -6.92
N ILE A 264 -5.66 8.17 -7.33
CA ILE A 264 -5.53 7.48 -8.63
C ILE A 264 -4.95 6.07 -8.46
N PRO A 265 -5.38 5.08 -9.29
CA PRO A 265 -4.92 3.69 -9.19
C PRO A 265 -3.46 3.55 -9.58
N ASP A 266 -3.12 4.08 -10.75
CA ASP A 266 -1.78 4.14 -11.30
C ASP A 266 -1.26 5.56 -11.19
N GLY A 267 -0.20 5.73 -10.42
CA GLY A 267 0.41 7.02 -10.24
C GLY A 267 0.77 7.25 -8.79
N TRP A 268 2.05 7.47 -8.61
CA TRP A 268 2.51 8.15 -7.42
C TRP A 268 2.04 9.61 -7.55
N GLN A 269 1.18 10.05 -6.63
CA GLN A 269 0.84 11.46 -6.46
C GLN A 269 1.67 11.99 -5.33
N ALA A 270 2.51 12.99 -5.57
CA ALA A 270 3.42 13.50 -4.55
C ALA A 270 2.77 13.86 -3.23
N THR A 271 1.60 14.49 -3.31
CA THR A 271 0.82 14.93 -2.17
C THR A 271 -0.52 14.21 -2.25
N PRO A 272 -0.64 12.98 -1.69
CA PRO A 272 -1.91 12.29 -1.66
C PRO A 272 -2.88 13.12 -0.82
N THR A 273 -4.09 13.28 -1.32
CA THR A 273 -5.15 14.00 -0.63
C THR A 273 -5.71 13.17 0.51
N LEU A 274 -5.59 11.84 0.44
CA LEU A 274 -5.99 10.92 1.49
C LEU A 274 -4.79 10.17 2.07
N ALA A 275 -4.82 10.06 3.38
CA ALA A 275 -3.89 9.24 4.15
C ALA A 275 -4.31 7.77 4.13
N VAL A 276 -4.20 7.09 2.99
CA VAL A 276 -4.57 5.67 2.87
C VAL A 276 -3.50 4.79 3.54
N TRP A 277 -3.74 4.44 4.81
CA TRP A 277 -2.92 3.51 5.57
C TRP A 277 -3.47 2.08 5.44
#